data_AF-A0A965IVP4-F1
#
_entry.id   AF-A0A965IVP4-F1
#
_cell.length_a   1.000
_cell.length_b   1.000
_cell.length_c   1.000
_cell.angle_alpha   90.00
_cell.angle_beta   90.00
_cell.angle_gamma   90.00
#
_symmetry.space_group_name_H-M   'P 1'
#
loop_
_entity.id
_entity.type
_entity.pdbx_description
1 polymer ?
#
loop_
_entity_poly.entity_id
_entity_poly.type
_entity_poly.pdbx_seq_one_letter_code
_entity_poly.pdbx_strand_id
1 'polypeptide(L)'
;MSATDPQPIGMFDSGFGGLTVARAVIDLLPNEDLVYIGDTGRYPYGPRPMDEVREFAREIAWSLVREHNAKVIVVACNTAAAAAFEQLRAELPVPVISVVEPGARALSLATRSGKVGVIGTVGTIASGAYQRALESVDAGLDLTACACPGFVEFVERGQTTGDEVVLLAERLLAPVVNA
;
A
#
# COMPACT_ATOMS: atom_id res chain seq x y z
N MET A 1 -6.24 -34.55 1.21
CA MET A 1 -5.22 -33.57 1.61
C MET A 1 -4.96 -32.70 0.40
N SER A 2 -5.38 -31.44 0.41
CA SER A 2 -4.99 -30.50 -0.65
C SER A 2 -3.49 -30.28 -0.48
N ALA A 3 -2.70 -30.64 -1.50
CA ALA A 3 -1.29 -30.34 -1.50
C ALA A 3 -1.13 -28.81 -1.45
N THR A 4 -0.44 -28.31 -0.43
CA THR A 4 -0.08 -26.90 -0.33
C THR A 4 0.83 -26.57 -1.51
N ASP A 5 0.44 -25.56 -2.31
CA ASP A 5 1.23 -25.09 -3.43
C ASP A 5 2.58 -24.54 -2.92
N PRO A 6 3.73 -25.16 -3.27
CA PRO A 6 5.04 -24.78 -2.73
C PRO A 6 5.61 -23.49 -3.35
N GLN A 7 4.91 -22.90 -4.33
CA GLN A 7 5.33 -21.64 -4.94
C GLN A 7 5.26 -20.48 -3.94
N PRO A 8 6.15 -19.48 -4.01
CA PRO A 8 6.20 -18.40 -3.04
C PRO A 8 5.09 -17.38 -3.25
N ILE A 9 4.78 -16.62 -2.20
CA ILE A 9 4.13 -15.32 -2.28
C ILE A 9 5.14 -14.34 -2.88
N GLY A 10 4.79 -13.69 -3.99
CA GLY A 10 5.55 -12.57 -4.52
C GLY A 10 5.05 -11.27 -3.91
N MET A 11 5.94 -10.44 -3.39
CA MET A 11 5.58 -9.14 -2.81
C MET A 11 6.51 -8.07 -3.34
N PHE A 12 5.98 -6.87 -3.59
CA PHE A 12 6.83 -5.74 -3.91
C PHE A 12 6.38 -4.43 -3.30
N ASP A 13 7.35 -3.53 -3.15
CA ASP A 13 7.17 -2.15 -2.71
C ASP A 13 8.13 -1.22 -3.47
N SER A 14 7.88 0.08 -3.38
CA SER A 14 8.80 1.11 -3.87
C SER A 14 10.13 1.16 -3.13
N GLY A 15 10.23 0.60 -1.92
CA GLY A 15 11.45 0.60 -1.11
C GLY A 15 11.36 -0.34 0.08
N PHE A 16 11.65 0.17 1.27
CA PHE A 16 11.67 -0.61 2.53
C PHE A 16 10.36 -0.55 3.32
N GLY A 17 9.48 0.41 3.04
CA GLY A 17 8.21 0.57 3.76
C GLY A 17 7.33 -0.67 3.73
N GLY A 18 7.36 -1.41 2.62
CA GLY A 18 6.65 -2.68 2.44
C GLY A 18 7.12 -3.82 3.36
N LEU A 19 8.26 -3.70 4.03
CA LEU A 19 8.70 -4.67 5.03
C LEU A 19 7.74 -4.75 6.23
N THR A 20 6.95 -3.71 6.48
CA THR A 20 5.86 -3.74 7.47
C THR A 20 4.78 -4.76 7.07
N VAL A 21 4.43 -4.83 5.79
CA VAL A 21 3.49 -5.81 5.22
C VAL A 21 4.13 -7.19 5.16
N ALA A 22 5.38 -7.28 4.73
CA ALA A 22 6.12 -8.54 4.68
C ALA A 22 6.18 -9.21 6.06
N ARG A 23 6.50 -8.45 7.11
CA ARG A 23 6.49 -8.95 8.49
C ARG A 23 5.13 -9.46 8.91
N ALA A 24 4.06 -8.72 8.65
CA ALA A 24 2.70 -9.16 8.99
C ALA A 24 2.30 -10.44 8.25
N VAL A 25 2.72 -10.60 6.99
CA VAL A 25 2.50 -11.83 6.21
C VAL A 25 3.26 -13.00 6.84
N ILE A 26 4.54 -12.84 7.16
CA ILE A 26 5.36 -13.89 7.81
C ILE A 26 4.75 -14.29 9.16
N ASP A 27 4.33 -13.31 9.98
CA ASP A 27 3.76 -13.57 11.30
C ASP A 27 2.42 -14.35 11.20
N LEU A 28 1.60 -14.09 10.18
CA LEU A 28 0.29 -14.74 9.98
C LEU A 28 0.38 -16.04 9.18
N LEU A 29 1.36 -16.17 8.29
CA LEU A 29 1.56 -17.30 7.37
C LEU A 29 3.00 -17.84 7.49
N PRO A 30 3.40 -18.38 8.66
CA PRO A 30 4.79 -18.75 8.93
C PRO A 30 5.32 -19.92 8.09
N ASN A 31 4.44 -20.63 7.38
CA ASN A 31 4.78 -21.76 6.53
C ASN A 31 4.80 -21.40 5.03
N GLU A 32 4.63 -20.12 4.69
CA GLU A 32 4.65 -19.62 3.31
C GLU A 32 6.01 -19.02 2.98
N ASP A 33 6.56 -19.40 1.83
CA ASP A 33 7.76 -18.76 1.29
C ASP A 33 7.39 -17.38 0.72
N LEU A 34 8.23 -16.37 0.97
CA LEU A 34 8.02 -14.99 0.54
C LEU A 34 9.21 -14.49 -0.26
N VAL A 35 8.97 -14.03 -1.49
CA VAL A 35 9.94 -13.29 -2.30
C VAL A 35 9.54 -11.83 -2.32
N TYR A 36 10.42 -10.97 -1.79
CA TYR A 36 10.21 -9.53 -1.69
C TYR A 36 11.14 -8.75 -2.64
N ILE A 37 10.58 -7.86 -3.46
CA ILE A 37 11.35 -6.91 -4.27
C ILE A 37 11.03 -5.48 -3.81
N GLY A 38 12.06 -4.77 -3.33
CA GLY A 38 11.99 -3.34 -3.04
C GLY A 38 12.67 -2.54 -4.14
N ASP A 39 11.94 -1.63 -4.79
CA ASP A 39 12.44 -0.84 -5.93
C ASP A 39 13.24 0.42 -5.52
N THR A 40 14.23 0.22 -4.67
CA THR A 40 15.02 1.32 -4.08
C THR A 40 15.76 2.17 -5.11
N GLY A 41 15.97 1.67 -6.33
CA GLY A 41 16.60 2.41 -7.43
C GLY A 41 15.72 3.50 -8.03
N ARG A 42 14.39 3.41 -7.87
CA ARG A 42 13.41 4.39 -8.39
C ARG A 42 12.54 5.02 -7.29
N TYR A 43 12.81 4.67 -6.04
CA TYR A 43 12.23 5.31 -4.86
C TYR A 43 12.42 6.85 -4.84
N PRO A 44 11.49 7.63 -4.27
CA PRO A 44 10.15 7.26 -3.80
C PRO A 44 9.10 7.34 -4.92
N TYR A 45 8.05 6.53 -4.83
CA TYR A 45 6.92 6.60 -5.78
C TYR A 45 5.93 7.71 -5.47
N GLY A 46 5.80 8.10 -4.20
CA GLY A 46 4.79 9.06 -3.73
C GLY A 46 4.64 10.36 -4.54
N PRO A 47 5.73 11.02 -4.97
CA PRO A 47 5.65 12.26 -5.76
C PRO A 47 5.67 12.04 -7.28
N ARG A 48 5.77 10.78 -7.76
CA ARG A 48 5.92 10.48 -9.20
C ARG A 48 4.58 10.48 -9.94
N PRO A 49 4.60 10.73 -11.26
CA PRO A 49 3.45 10.51 -12.13
C PRO A 49 2.90 9.07 -12.02
N MET A 50 1.58 8.92 -12.01
CA MET A 50 0.93 7.60 -11.81
C MET A 50 1.13 6.64 -12.99
N ASP A 51 1.36 7.14 -14.19
CA ASP A 51 1.76 6.36 -15.36
C ASP A 51 3.18 5.79 -15.21
N GLU A 52 4.13 6.59 -14.72
CA GLU A 52 5.49 6.12 -14.43
C GLU A 52 5.46 5.01 -13.35
N VAL A 53 4.75 5.25 -12.24
CA VAL A 53 4.61 4.27 -11.15
C VAL A 53 3.94 2.98 -11.62
N ARG A 54 3.00 3.08 -12.55
CA ARG A 54 2.28 1.93 -13.12
C ARG A 54 3.21 1.03 -13.93
N GLU A 55 4.08 1.61 -14.75
CA GLU A 55 5.07 0.85 -15.51
C GLU A 55 6.07 0.16 -14.57
N PHE A 56 6.56 0.85 -13.54
CA PHE A 56 7.47 0.22 -12.57
C PHE A 56 6.82 -0.95 -11.83
N ALA A 57 5.57 -0.78 -11.38
CA ALA A 57 4.82 -1.84 -10.72
C ALA A 57 4.59 -3.04 -11.65
N ARG A 58 4.29 -2.79 -12.94
CA ARG A 58 4.14 -3.82 -13.97
C ARG A 58 5.42 -4.62 -14.17
N GLU A 59 6.55 -3.96 -14.32
CA GLU A 59 7.85 -4.63 -14.50
C GLU A 59 8.17 -5.57 -13.34
N ILE A 60 8.03 -5.08 -12.11
CA ILE A 60 8.36 -5.84 -10.90
C ILE A 60 7.40 -7.04 -10.73
N ALA A 61 6.10 -6.82 -10.93
CA ALA A 61 5.12 -7.89 -10.79
C ALA A 61 5.33 -9.01 -11.82
N TRP A 62 5.66 -8.66 -13.06
CA TRP A 62 6.03 -9.66 -14.08
C TRP A 62 7.33 -10.38 -13.76
N SER A 63 8.33 -9.71 -13.18
CA SER A 63 9.56 -10.35 -12.72
C SER A 63 9.27 -11.39 -11.62
N LEU A 64 8.45 -11.04 -10.61
CA LEU A 64 8.00 -11.98 -9.57
C LEU A 64 7.30 -13.22 -10.16
N VAL A 65 6.45 -13.04 -11.17
CA VAL A 65 5.77 -14.17 -11.83
C VAL A 65 6.75 -15.00 -12.66
N ARG A 66 7.59 -14.37 -13.49
CA ARG A 66 8.41 -15.08 -14.49
C ARG A 66 9.66 -15.72 -13.90
N GLU A 67 10.31 -15.04 -12.95
CA GLU A 67 11.62 -15.43 -12.42
C GLU A 67 11.49 -16.24 -11.12
N HIS A 68 10.45 -15.97 -10.35
CA HIS A 68 10.23 -16.61 -9.05
C HIS A 68 9.00 -17.54 -9.01
N ASN A 69 8.23 -17.59 -10.11
CA ASN A 69 7.04 -18.44 -10.22
C ASN A 69 6.09 -18.23 -9.03
N ALA A 70 5.85 -16.97 -8.67
CA ALA A 70 5.01 -16.61 -7.53
C ALA A 70 3.55 -17.01 -7.76
N LYS A 71 2.93 -17.68 -6.78
CA LYS A 71 1.51 -18.12 -6.87
C LYS A 71 0.50 -17.00 -6.62
N VAL A 72 0.94 -15.90 -6.03
CA VAL A 72 0.15 -14.70 -5.72
C VAL A 72 1.08 -13.50 -5.67
N ILE A 73 0.59 -12.34 -6.10
CA ILE A 73 1.31 -11.07 -6.02
C ILE A 73 0.66 -10.16 -4.96
N VAL A 74 1.45 -9.66 -4.03
CA VAL A 74 1.06 -8.65 -3.04
C VAL A 74 1.72 -7.33 -3.37
N VAL A 75 0.90 -6.32 -3.69
CA VAL A 75 1.36 -4.94 -3.88
C VAL A 75 1.40 -4.25 -2.51
N ALA A 76 2.57 -4.27 -1.86
CA ALA A 76 2.75 -3.74 -0.50
C ALA A 76 2.83 -2.19 -0.47
N CYS A 77 3.15 -1.55 -1.60
CA CYS A 77 3.15 -0.10 -1.69
C CYS A 77 1.74 0.46 -1.90
N ASN A 78 1.29 1.35 -1.00
CA ASN A 78 0.03 2.09 -1.20
C ASN A 78 0.02 2.90 -2.50
N THR A 79 1.15 3.50 -2.89
CA THR A 79 1.23 4.31 -4.12
C THR A 79 1.19 3.42 -5.37
N ALA A 80 1.90 2.28 -5.38
CA ALA A 80 1.84 1.35 -6.49
C ALA A 80 0.46 0.69 -6.62
N ALA A 81 -0.16 0.34 -5.48
CA ALA A 81 -1.53 -0.19 -5.45
C ALA A 81 -2.52 0.81 -6.05
N ALA A 82 -2.43 2.08 -5.64
CA ALA A 82 -3.25 3.16 -6.18
C ALA A 82 -3.07 3.37 -7.69
N ALA A 83 -1.87 3.15 -8.22
CA ALA A 83 -1.55 3.37 -9.63
C ALA A 83 -1.91 2.19 -10.55
N ALA A 84 -1.67 0.95 -10.10
CA ALA A 84 -1.52 -0.21 -10.97
C ALA A 84 -2.43 -1.40 -10.65
N PHE A 85 -3.13 -1.44 -9.50
CA PHE A 85 -3.82 -2.65 -9.04
C PHE A 85 -4.76 -3.28 -10.08
N GLU A 86 -5.67 -2.49 -10.67
CA GLU A 86 -6.64 -3.01 -11.66
C GLU A 86 -5.96 -3.55 -12.92
N GLN A 87 -4.91 -2.88 -13.39
CA GLN A 87 -4.14 -3.35 -14.55
C GLN A 87 -3.43 -4.67 -14.23
N LEU A 88 -2.73 -4.74 -13.09
CA LEU A 88 -2.02 -5.95 -12.68
C LEU A 88 -2.98 -7.12 -12.51
N ARG A 89 -4.15 -6.87 -11.91
CA ARG A 89 -5.21 -7.88 -11.74
C ARG A 89 -5.74 -8.39 -13.08
N ALA A 90 -5.84 -7.53 -14.09
CA ALA A 90 -6.32 -7.91 -15.42
C ALA A 90 -5.26 -8.66 -16.25
N GLU A 91 -3.97 -8.38 -16.03
CA GLU A 91 -2.88 -8.88 -16.86
C GLU A 91 -2.17 -10.12 -16.32
N LEU A 92 -2.06 -10.24 -15.00
CA LEU A 92 -1.28 -11.31 -14.38
C LEU A 92 -2.09 -12.61 -14.33
N PRO A 93 -1.43 -13.77 -14.57
CA PRO A 93 -2.11 -15.07 -14.53
C PRO A 93 -2.36 -15.59 -13.11
N VAL A 94 -1.95 -14.83 -12.08
CA VAL A 94 -2.05 -15.18 -10.66
C VAL A 94 -2.84 -14.11 -9.91
N PRO A 95 -3.45 -14.45 -8.75
CA PRO A 95 -4.15 -13.47 -7.95
C PRO A 95 -3.26 -12.29 -7.55
N VAL A 96 -3.85 -11.10 -7.51
CA VAL A 96 -3.20 -9.87 -7.07
C VAL A 96 -3.93 -9.33 -5.87
N ILE A 97 -3.20 -9.02 -4.80
CA ILE A 97 -3.71 -8.46 -3.55
C ILE A 97 -3.09 -7.06 -3.38
N SER A 98 -3.91 -6.06 -3.09
CA SER A 98 -3.45 -4.72 -2.74
C SER A 98 -3.57 -4.45 -1.24
N VAL A 99 -2.85 -3.45 -0.76
CA VAL A 99 -2.98 -2.95 0.62
C VAL A 99 -4.15 -1.98 0.81
N VAL A 100 -4.75 -1.45 -0.27
CA VAL A 100 -5.80 -0.41 -0.20
C VAL A 100 -7.15 -1.00 0.19
N GLU A 101 -7.62 -2.03 -0.53
CA GLU A 101 -8.94 -2.63 -0.28
C GLU A 101 -9.05 -3.23 1.14
N PRO A 102 -8.05 -4.00 1.65
CA PRO A 102 -8.09 -4.48 3.03
C PRO A 102 -8.13 -3.34 4.06
N GLY A 103 -7.39 -2.25 3.81
CA GLY A 103 -7.40 -1.05 4.65
C GLY A 103 -8.76 -0.36 4.69
N ALA A 104 -9.37 -0.16 3.51
CA ALA A 104 -10.71 0.42 3.37
C ALA A 104 -11.78 -0.44 4.09
N ARG A 105 -11.73 -1.76 3.92
CA ARG A 105 -12.62 -2.69 4.63
C ARG A 105 -12.43 -2.63 6.14
N ALA A 106 -11.18 -2.60 6.61
CA ALA A 106 -10.88 -2.48 8.04
C ALA A 106 -11.41 -1.18 8.64
N LEU A 107 -11.29 -0.05 7.91
CA LEU A 107 -11.84 1.24 8.33
C LEU A 107 -13.37 1.19 8.49
N SER A 108 -14.08 0.62 7.52
CA SER A 108 -15.54 0.44 7.56
C SER A 108 -15.99 -0.38 8.77
N LEU A 109 -15.26 -1.44 9.11
CA LEU A 109 -15.59 -2.30 10.25
C LEU A 109 -15.24 -1.67 11.61
N ALA A 110 -14.23 -0.80 11.67
CA ALA A 110 -13.72 -0.24 12.92
C ALA A 110 -14.46 1.03 13.37
N THR A 111 -15.00 1.82 12.44
CA THR A 111 -15.63 3.10 12.78
C THR A 111 -16.97 2.93 13.50
N ARG A 112 -17.24 3.83 14.44
CA ARG A 112 -18.52 3.92 15.18
C ARG A 112 -19.30 5.19 14.86
N SER A 113 -18.61 6.23 14.39
CA SER A 113 -19.19 7.52 14.06
C SER A 113 -19.52 7.66 12.58
N GLY A 114 -19.03 6.76 11.73
CA GLY A 114 -19.10 6.88 10.27
C GLY A 114 -18.09 7.88 9.68
N LYS A 115 -17.36 8.62 10.52
CA LYS A 115 -16.27 9.50 10.10
C LYS A 115 -14.94 8.76 10.11
N VAL A 116 -14.19 8.82 9.02
CA VAL A 116 -12.91 8.12 8.87
C VAL A 116 -11.84 9.01 8.22
N GLY A 117 -10.58 8.79 8.61
CA GLY A 117 -9.43 9.50 8.08
C GLY A 117 -8.47 8.57 7.35
N VAL A 118 -7.95 8.98 6.21
CA VAL A 118 -6.84 8.31 5.51
C VAL A 118 -5.71 9.30 5.30
N ILE A 119 -4.49 8.88 5.63
CA ILE A 119 -3.27 9.62 5.30
C ILE A 119 -2.40 8.81 4.36
N GLY A 120 -1.59 9.50 3.55
CA GLY A 120 -0.69 8.82 2.63
C GLY A 120 0.18 9.77 1.83
N THR A 121 0.88 9.22 0.85
CA THR A 121 1.65 10.01 -0.11
C THR A 121 0.73 10.86 -0.98
N VAL A 122 1.28 11.91 -1.59
CA VAL A 122 0.56 12.77 -2.55
C VAL A 122 -0.09 11.94 -3.65
N GLY A 123 0.67 11.02 -4.28
CA GLY A 123 0.15 10.14 -5.31
C GLY A 123 -1.00 9.24 -4.83
N THR A 124 -0.90 8.66 -3.63
CA THR A 124 -1.97 7.81 -3.08
C THR A 124 -3.25 8.61 -2.88
N ILE A 125 -3.16 9.77 -2.24
CA ILE A 125 -4.34 10.58 -1.89
C ILE A 125 -4.98 11.20 -3.14
N ALA A 126 -4.15 11.73 -4.05
CA ALA A 126 -4.62 12.32 -5.30
C ALA A 126 -5.26 11.28 -6.24
N SER A 127 -4.88 10.00 -6.14
CA SER A 127 -5.42 8.94 -6.99
C SER A 127 -6.90 8.65 -6.76
N GLY A 128 -7.46 9.02 -5.60
CA GLY A 128 -8.83 8.64 -5.21
C GLY A 128 -9.01 7.15 -4.86
N ALA A 129 -7.91 6.39 -4.66
CA ALA A 129 -7.99 4.94 -4.50
C ALA A 129 -8.79 4.51 -3.26
N TYR A 130 -8.60 5.19 -2.12
CA TYR A 130 -9.36 4.89 -0.90
C TYR A 130 -10.82 5.30 -1.00
N GLN A 131 -11.13 6.40 -1.70
CA GLN A 131 -12.50 6.83 -1.97
C GLN A 131 -13.26 5.73 -2.73
N ARG A 132 -12.70 5.27 -3.85
CA ARG A 132 -13.28 4.17 -4.65
C ARG A 132 -13.39 2.86 -3.86
N ALA A 133 -12.37 2.53 -3.06
CA ALA A 133 -12.38 1.31 -2.26
C ALA A 133 -13.39 1.36 -1.10
N LEU A 134 -13.75 2.54 -0.59
CA LEU A 134 -14.81 2.67 0.41
C LEU A 134 -16.20 2.70 -0.23
N GLU A 135 -16.35 3.27 -1.42
CA GLU A 135 -17.59 3.22 -2.20
C GLU A 135 -18.00 1.76 -2.50
N SER A 136 -17.06 0.89 -2.84
CA SER A 136 -17.33 -0.53 -3.11
C SER A 136 -17.70 -1.35 -1.87
N VAL A 137 -17.43 -0.84 -0.67
CA VAL A 137 -17.75 -1.49 0.61
C VAL A 137 -19.09 -0.98 1.18
N ASP A 138 -19.81 -0.10 0.44
CA ASP A 138 -21.15 0.45 0.73
C ASP A 138 -21.37 0.83 2.21
N ALA A 139 -20.50 1.70 2.71
CA ALA A 139 -20.43 2.00 4.14
C ALA A 139 -20.97 3.40 4.52
N GLY A 140 -21.40 4.22 3.55
CA GLY A 140 -21.93 5.57 3.82
C GLY A 140 -20.99 6.46 4.65
N LEU A 141 -19.68 6.21 4.56
CA LEU A 141 -18.67 6.85 5.40
C LEU A 141 -18.32 8.25 4.91
N ASP A 142 -18.09 9.14 5.86
CA ASP A 142 -17.52 10.46 5.63
C ASP A 142 -15.98 10.37 5.71
N LEU A 143 -15.33 10.29 4.55
CA LEU A 143 -13.88 10.13 4.42
C LEU A 143 -13.19 11.49 4.29
N THR A 144 -12.27 11.78 5.21
CA THR A 144 -11.25 12.82 5.05
C THR A 144 -9.91 12.20 4.66
N ALA A 145 -9.43 12.51 3.45
CA ALA A 145 -8.15 12.01 2.94
C ALA A 145 -7.11 13.14 2.90
N CYS A 146 -5.94 12.95 3.51
CA CYS A 146 -4.90 13.96 3.60
C CYS A 146 -3.53 13.45 3.13
N ALA A 147 -2.89 14.20 2.23
CA ALA A 147 -1.52 13.92 1.82
C ALA A 147 -0.55 14.41 2.90
N CYS A 148 0.41 13.55 3.28
CA CYS A 148 1.39 13.84 4.32
C CYS A 148 2.84 13.78 3.79
N PRO A 149 3.23 14.69 2.87
CA PRO A 149 4.62 14.78 2.40
C PRO A 149 5.56 15.09 3.58
N GLY A 150 6.75 14.51 3.60
CA GLY A 150 7.71 14.66 4.70
C GLY A 150 7.74 13.46 5.65
N PHE A 151 6.59 12.79 5.90
CA PHE A 151 6.54 11.65 6.83
C PHE A 151 7.45 10.49 6.41
N VAL A 152 7.46 10.20 5.11
CA VAL A 152 8.31 9.17 4.53
C VAL A 152 9.79 9.47 4.83
N GLU A 153 10.22 10.71 4.62
CA GLU A 153 11.58 11.15 4.86
C GLU A 153 11.98 11.12 6.35
N PHE A 154 11.04 11.40 7.27
CA PHE A 154 11.28 11.28 8.72
C PHE A 154 11.46 9.81 9.14
N VAL A 155 10.60 8.91 8.64
CA VAL A 155 10.68 7.47 8.94
C VAL A 155 11.98 6.86 8.43
N GLU A 156 12.38 7.16 7.18
CA GLU A 156 13.61 6.62 6.59
C GLU A 156 14.88 7.13 7.27
N ARG A 157 14.84 8.33 7.90
CA ARG A 157 15.93 8.84 8.75
C ARG A 157 15.92 8.27 10.17
N GLY A 158 14.93 7.44 10.53
CA GLY A 158 14.74 6.93 11.89
C GLY A 158 14.30 8.00 12.89
N GLN A 159 13.79 9.14 12.43
CA GLN A 159 13.38 10.27 13.27
C GLN A 159 11.85 10.26 13.43
N THR A 160 11.34 9.38 14.29
CA THR A 160 9.90 9.20 14.54
C THR A 160 9.39 9.89 15.81
N THR A 161 10.25 10.65 16.49
CA THR A 161 9.93 11.44 17.69
C THR A 161 10.67 12.77 17.67
N GLY A 162 10.16 13.77 18.41
CA GLY A 162 10.78 15.09 18.56
C GLY A 162 9.95 16.23 17.96
N ASP A 163 10.30 17.47 18.32
CA ASP A 163 9.49 18.66 18.03
C ASP A 163 9.24 18.88 16.54
N GLU A 164 10.21 18.58 15.68
CA GLU A 164 10.10 18.77 14.23
C GLU A 164 9.03 17.86 13.62
N VAL A 165 9.03 16.56 13.95
CA VAL A 165 8.07 15.60 13.39
C VAL A 165 6.68 15.80 14.01
N VAL A 166 6.60 16.22 15.28
CA VAL A 166 5.33 16.57 15.94
C VAL A 166 4.71 17.80 15.28
N LEU A 167 5.48 18.88 15.09
CA LEU A 167 4.99 20.09 14.43
C LEU A 167 4.55 19.82 12.99
N LEU A 168 5.28 18.97 12.27
CA LEU A 168 4.86 18.53 10.93
C LEU A 168 3.54 17.75 10.99
N ALA A 169 3.42 16.81 11.93
CA ALA A 169 2.22 16.00 12.08
C ALA A 169 0.99 16.82 12.46
N GLU A 170 1.10 17.77 13.40
CA GLU A 170 0.01 18.67 13.76
C GLU A 170 -0.52 19.44 12.55
N ARG A 171 0.38 19.97 11.72
CA ARG A 171 0.00 20.71 10.51
C ARG A 171 -0.66 19.83 9.46
N LEU A 172 -0.09 18.66 9.19
CA LEU A 172 -0.59 17.76 8.15
C LEU A 172 -1.88 17.04 8.57
N LEU A 173 -2.06 16.74 9.85
CA LEU A 173 -3.22 16.00 10.36
C LEU A 173 -4.40 16.91 10.73
N ALA A 174 -4.21 18.23 10.79
CA ALA A 174 -5.28 19.19 11.11
C ALA A 174 -6.58 18.98 10.32
N PRO A 175 -6.57 18.67 9.00
CA PRO A 175 -7.81 18.39 8.27
C PRO A 175 -8.56 17.17 8.82
N VAL A 176 -7.84 16.12 9.19
CA VAL A 176 -8.44 14.88 9.75
C VAL A 176 -8.94 15.11 11.17
N VAL A 177 -8.21 15.89 11.98
CA VAL A 177 -8.60 16.19 13.37
C VAL A 177 -9.84 17.09 13.44
N ASN A 178 -10.00 18.00 12.48
CA ASN A 178 -11.08 19.00 12.48
C ASN A 178 -12.37 18.53 11.77
N ALA A 179 -12.42 17.30 11.27
CA ALA A 179 -13.52 16.76 10.47
C ALA A 179 -14.74 16.27 11.27
#